data_AF-A0AAQ1KFK8-F1
#
_entry.id   AF-A0AAQ1KFK8-F1
#
_cell.length_a   1.000
_cell.length_b   1.000
_cell.length_c   1.000
_cell.angle_alpha   90.00
_cell.angle_beta   90.00
_cell.angle_gamma   90.00
#
_symmetry.space_group_name_H-M   'P 1'
#
loop_
_entity.id
_entity.type
_entity.pdbx_description
1 polymer ?
#
loop_
_entity_poly.entity_id
_entity_poly.type
_entity_poly.pdbx_seq_one_letter_code
_entity_poly.pdbx_strand_id
1 'polypeptide(L)'
;MGNMAIERTTESLLEQWGIWVRQGTGNLSCAAPSWSLPTARLTDDEGLELDALVAKLGKRHPLFGEAVLRYYTTGKTFEQVGKAMGMGEEKARQAVKGGVAWIDGALEMKRGLKAA
;
A
#
# COMPACT_ATOMS: atom_id res chain seq x y z
N MET A 1 9.83 22.96 -16.65
CA MET A 1 9.88 21.56 -16.20
C MET A 1 8.44 21.11 -16.04
N GLY A 2 8.00 20.17 -16.87
CA GLY A 2 6.59 19.76 -16.93
C GLY A 2 6.13 19.23 -15.58
N ASN A 3 4.94 19.66 -15.17
CA ASN A 3 4.25 19.14 -14.00
C ASN A 3 3.95 17.66 -14.27
N MET A 4 4.84 16.74 -13.86
CA MET A 4 4.52 15.32 -13.83
C MET A 4 3.47 15.14 -12.73
N ALA A 5 2.21 15.38 -13.08
CA ALA A 5 1.10 14.91 -12.29
C ALA A 5 1.30 13.40 -12.16
N ILE A 6 1.64 12.94 -10.95
CA ILE A 6 1.56 11.52 -10.65
C ILE A 6 0.11 11.15 -10.90
N GLU A 7 -0.12 10.30 -11.90
CA GLU A 7 -1.41 9.68 -12.10
C GLU A 7 -1.78 8.97 -10.79
N ARG A 8 -2.86 9.43 -10.13
CA ARG A 8 -3.25 8.95 -8.79
C ARG A 8 -4.00 7.61 -8.89
N THR A 9 -3.38 6.63 -9.55
CA THR A 9 -3.86 5.25 -9.55
C THR A 9 -3.80 4.67 -8.14
N THR A 10 -4.60 3.65 -7.86
CA THR A 10 -4.60 2.99 -6.55
C THR A 10 -3.22 2.40 -6.22
N GLU A 11 -2.49 1.88 -7.21
CA GLU A 11 -1.11 1.44 -7.05
C GLU A 11 -0.19 2.58 -6.62
N SER A 12 -0.25 3.75 -7.27
CA SER A 12 0.57 4.90 -6.90
C SER A 12 0.27 5.37 -5.48
N LEU A 13 -0.99 5.35 -5.06
CA LEU A 13 -1.42 5.70 -3.72
C LEU A 13 -0.87 4.70 -2.70
N LEU A 14 -0.92 3.40 -3.00
CA LEU A 14 -0.39 2.36 -2.14
C LEU A 14 1.14 2.39 -2.05
N GLU A 15 1.84 2.77 -3.12
CA GLU A 15 3.28 3.03 -3.08
C GLU A 15 3.61 4.18 -2.12
N GLN A 16 2.89 5.30 -2.21
CA GLN A 16 3.07 6.42 -1.29
C GLN A 16 2.65 6.07 0.14
N TRP A 17 1.60 5.28 0.32
CA TRP A 17 1.18 4.77 1.63
C TRP A 17 2.25 3.90 2.25
N GLY A 18 2.88 3.01 1.48
CA GLY A 18 3.99 2.19 1.97
C GLY A 18 5.20 3.01 2.42
N ILE A 19 5.44 4.15 1.78
CA ILE A 19 6.44 5.14 2.22
C ILE A 19 5.99 5.83 3.51
N TRP A 20 4.74 6.30 3.57
CA TRP A 20 4.14 6.97 4.72
C TRP A 20 4.16 6.08 5.98
N VAL A 21 3.76 4.81 5.85
CA VAL A 21 3.80 3.83 6.95
C VAL A 21 5.21 3.69 7.52
N ARG A 22 6.23 3.57 6.66
CA ARG A 22 7.64 3.44 7.07
C ARG A 22 8.18 4.71 7.74
N GLN A 23 7.65 5.88 7.40
CA GLN A 23 7.99 7.14 8.07
C GLN A 23 7.32 7.24 9.44
N GLY A 24 6.03 6.92 9.52
CA GLY A 24 5.23 7.01 10.75
C GLY A 24 5.52 5.93 11.80
N THR A 25 6.07 4.77 11.41
CA THR A 25 6.44 3.72 12.38
C THR A 25 7.61 4.10 13.28
N GLY A 26 8.32 5.19 12.98
CA GLY A 26 9.55 5.55 13.66
C GLY A 26 10.63 4.50 13.39
N ASN A 27 11.86 4.94 13.15
CA ASN A 27 12.98 4.05 12.91
C ASN A 27 13.35 3.31 14.23
N LEU A 28 12.58 2.28 14.62
CA LEU A 28 12.87 1.44 15.79
C LEU A 28 14.08 0.51 15.55
N SER A 29 14.57 0.41 14.30
CA SER A 29 15.89 -0.13 14.03
C SER A 29 16.82 0.98 13.56
N CYS A 30 17.88 1.27 14.32
CA CYS A 30 19.00 2.13 13.95
C CYS A 30 19.82 1.61 12.74
N ALA A 31 19.22 0.88 11.80
CA ALA A 31 19.95 0.15 10.75
C ALA A 31 19.85 0.76 9.35
N ALA A 32 19.08 1.82 9.15
CA ALA A 32 19.13 2.60 7.90
C ALA A 32 19.14 4.10 8.21
N PRO A 33 20.03 4.91 7.60
CA PRO A 33 19.98 6.35 7.73
C PRO A 33 18.59 6.82 7.30
N SER A 34 17.93 7.59 8.16
CA SER A 34 16.64 8.25 7.89
C SER A 34 16.65 9.16 6.64
N TRP A 35 17.80 9.35 6.00
CA TRP A 35 18.02 10.20 4.82
C TRP A 35 17.71 9.55 3.46
N SER A 36 17.45 8.24 3.36
CA SER A 36 17.30 7.57 2.06
C SER A 36 15.86 7.25 1.64
N LEU A 37 14.87 7.36 2.54
CA LEU A 37 13.49 7.13 2.17
C LEU A 37 12.89 8.39 1.54
N PRO A 38 12.30 8.30 0.33
CA PRO A 38 11.62 9.44 -0.27
C PRO A 38 10.50 9.95 0.63
N THR A 39 10.21 11.26 0.64
CA THR A 39 9.05 11.82 1.36
C THR A 39 7.75 11.32 0.73
N ALA A 40 6.80 10.85 1.54
CA ALA A 40 5.51 10.41 1.03
C ALA A 40 4.76 11.60 0.43
N ARG A 41 4.13 11.41 -0.72
CA ARG A 41 3.29 12.41 -1.39
C ARG A 41 1.80 12.23 -1.05
N LEU A 42 1.53 11.93 0.23
CA LEU A 42 0.20 11.83 0.82
C LEU A 42 0.09 12.81 1.98
N THR A 43 -1.10 13.33 2.23
CA THR A 43 -1.42 13.94 3.53
C THR A 43 -1.63 12.84 4.58
N ASP A 44 -1.55 13.19 5.87
CA ASP A 44 -1.82 12.22 6.95
C ASP A 44 -3.25 11.67 6.88
N ASP A 45 -4.23 12.49 6.48
CA ASP A 45 -5.61 12.04 6.29
C ASP A 45 -5.72 10.99 5.17
N GLU A 46 -5.02 11.18 4.05
CA GLU A 46 -4.95 10.19 2.97
C GLU A 46 -4.21 8.92 3.41
N GLY A 47 -3.13 9.07 4.19
CA GLY A 47 -2.39 7.96 4.79
C GLY A 47 -3.26 7.11 5.71
N LEU A 48 -3.99 7.74 6.63
CA LEU A 48 -4.92 7.09 7.55
C LEU A 48 -6.11 6.45 6.83
N GLU A 49 -6.62 7.08 5.77
CA GLU A 49 -7.68 6.51 4.94
C GLU A 49 -7.23 5.20 4.29
N LEU A 50 -6.05 5.18 3.67
CA LEU A 50 -5.49 3.99 3.05
C LEU A 50 -5.15 2.91 4.10
N ASP A 51 -4.60 3.30 5.24
CA ASP A 51 -4.30 2.38 6.34
C ASP A 51 -5.58 1.67 6.85
N ALA A 52 -6.66 2.42 7.05
CA ALA A 52 -7.95 1.87 7.44
C ALA A 52 -8.53 0.92 6.38
N LEU A 53 -8.36 1.22 5.10
CA LEU A 53 -8.79 0.35 4.00
C LEU A 53 -7.99 -0.95 3.94
N VAL A 54 -6.66 -0.89 4.09
CA VAL A 54 -5.79 -2.08 4.14
C VAL A 54 -6.13 -2.94 5.36
N ALA A 55 -6.35 -2.33 6.53
CA ALA A 55 -6.79 -3.04 7.72
C ALA A 55 -8.16 -3.73 7.52
N LYS A 56 -9.11 -3.04 6.86
CA LYS A 56 -10.41 -3.60 6.52
C LYS A 56 -10.30 -4.75 5.51
N LEU A 57 -9.42 -4.62 4.52
CA LEU A 57 -9.09 -5.68 3.58
C LEU A 57 -8.54 -6.90 4.33
N GLY A 58 -7.58 -6.73 5.24
CA GLY A 58 -7.02 -7.82 6.05
C GLY A 58 -8.07 -8.54 6.92
N LYS A 59 -9.07 -7.83 7.43
CA LYS A 59 -10.19 -8.44 8.17
C LYS A 59 -11.14 -9.25 7.28
N ARG A 60 -11.40 -8.80 6.04
CA ARG A 60 -12.37 -9.43 5.13
C ARG A 60 -11.75 -10.50 4.23
N HIS A 61 -10.53 -10.27 3.78
CA HIS A 61 -9.78 -11.09 2.85
C HIS A 61 -8.31 -11.18 3.33
N PRO A 62 -8.03 -11.99 4.37
CA PRO A 62 -6.72 -12.02 5.04
C PRO A 62 -5.53 -12.23 4.09
N LEU A 63 -5.68 -13.12 3.10
CA LEU A 63 -4.64 -13.39 2.10
C LEU A 63 -4.26 -12.13 1.31
N PHE A 64 -5.26 -11.34 0.88
CA PHE A 64 -5.02 -10.14 0.07
C PHE A 64 -4.50 -9.00 0.91
N GLY A 65 -5.05 -8.81 2.12
CA GLY A 65 -4.58 -7.77 3.05
C GLY A 65 -3.12 -7.98 3.43
N GLU A 66 -2.74 -9.21 3.77
CA GLU A 66 -1.36 -9.54 4.12
C GLU A 66 -0.41 -9.38 2.93
N ALA A 67 -0.84 -9.76 1.72
CA ALA A 67 -0.04 -9.57 0.50
C ALA A 67 0.20 -8.09 0.19
N VAL A 68 -0.85 -7.25 0.24
CA VAL A 68 -0.77 -5.80 0.03
C VAL A 68 0.13 -5.14 1.08
N LEU A 69 -0.09 -5.46 2.36
CA LEU A 69 0.70 -4.93 3.47
C LEU A 69 2.20 -5.22 3.25
N ARG A 70 2.55 -6.49 3.00
CA ARG A 70 3.94 -6.90 2.80
C ARG A 70 4.56 -6.25 1.56
N TYR A 71 3.85 -6.27 0.44
CA TYR A 71 4.39 -5.77 -0.83
C TYR A 71 4.71 -4.27 -0.75
N TYR A 72 3.76 -3.45 -0.30
CA TYR A 72 3.91 -1.99 -0.32
C TYR A 72 4.76 -1.43 0.83
N THR A 73 4.78 -2.07 2.01
CA THR A 73 5.50 -1.52 3.18
C THR A 73 6.93 -2.03 3.33
N THR A 74 7.33 -3.11 2.65
CA THR A 74 8.66 -3.72 2.88
C THR A 74 9.65 -3.56 1.73
N GLY A 75 9.21 -3.13 0.55
CA GLY A 75 10.06 -3.06 -0.65
C GLY A 75 10.47 -4.42 -1.22
N LYS A 76 9.79 -5.50 -0.82
CA LYS A 76 10.04 -6.86 -1.30
C LYS A 76 9.46 -7.09 -2.70
N THR A 77 10.11 -7.95 -3.48
CA THR A 77 9.56 -8.44 -4.76
C THR A 77 8.39 -9.40 -4.54
N PHE A 78 7.58 -9.67 -5.57
CA PHE A 78 6.49 -10.66 -5.48
C PHE A 78 6.99 -12.05 -5.08
N GLU A 79 8.17 -12.46 -5.54
CA GLU A 79 8.80 -13.73 -5.14
C GLU A 79 9.11 -13.76 -3.65
N GLN A 80 9.71 -12.68 -3.12
CA GLN A 80 10.03 -12.56 -1.70
C GLN A 80 8.78 -12.51 -0.82
N VAL A 81 7.71 -11.84 -1.29
CA VAL A 81 6.40 -11.84 -0.62
C VAL A 81 5.79 -13.23 -0.63
N GLY A 82 5.78 -13.91 -1.78
CA GLY A 82 5.29 -15.28 -1.90
C GLY A 82 5.99 -16.24 -0.96
N LYS A 83 7.33 -16.22 -0.95
CA LYS A 83 8.14 -17.02 -0.03
C LYS A 83 7.80 -16.74 1.43
N ALA A 84 7.65 -15.46 1.81
CA ALA A 84 7.27 -15.07 3.17
C ALA A 84 5.85 -15.50 3.57
N MET A 85 4.99 -15.76 2.60
CA MET A 85 3.60 -16.20 2.80
C MET A 85 3.38 -17.68 2.47
N GLY A 86 4.44 -18.45 2.21
CA GLY A 86 4.34 -19.87 1.88
C GLY A 86 3.66 -20.17 0.54
N MET A 87 3.81 -19.30 -0.47
CA MET A 87 3.24 -19.48 -1.81
C MET A 87 4.18 -19.07 -2.95
N GLY A 88 3.86 -19.46 -4.18
CA GLY A 88 4.61 -19.09 -5.37
C GLY A 88 4.43 -17.62 -5.77
N GLU A 89 5.37 -17.08 -6.56
CA GLU A 89 5.38 -15.68 -7.03
C GLU A 89 4.07 -15.28 -7.70
N GLU A 90 3.57 -16.09 -8.63
CA GLU A 90 2.35 -15.74 -9.39
C GLU A 90 1.13 -15.64 -8.47
N LYS A 91 1.02 -16.52 -7.47
CA LYS A 91 -0.06 -16.44 -6.49
C LYS A 91 0.06 -15.18 -5.61
N ALA A 92 1.28 -14.78 -5.24
CA ALA A 92 1.51 -13.53 -4.52
C ALA A 92 1.15 -12.31 -5.39
N ARG A 93 1.54 -12.30 -6.67
CA ARG A 93 1.18 -11.26 -7.64
C ARG A 93 -0.34 -11.13 -7.79
N GLN A 94 -1.05 -12.24 -7.92
CA GLN A 94 -2.50 -12.26 -7.99
C GLN A 94 -3.16 -11.78 -6.70
N ALA A 95 -2.64 -12.18 -5.53
CA ALA A 95 -3.14 -11.72 -4.24
C ALA A 95 -2.97 -10.20 -4.07
N VAL A 96 -1.83 -9.63 -4.46
CA VAL A 96 -1.62 -8.17 -4.46
C VAL A 96 -2.58 -7.49 -5.42
N LYS A 97 -2.69 -7.94 -6.68
CA LYS A 97 -3.61 -7.36 -7.66
C LYS A 97 -5.08 -7.41 -7.20
N GLY A 98 -5.50 -8.52 -6.60
CA GLY A 98 -6.84 -8.66 -6.03
C GLY A 98 -7.09 -7.70 -4.87
N GLY A 99 -6.09 -7.50 -4.01
CA GLY A 99 -6.15 -6.49 -2.95
C GLY A 99 -6.21 -5.06 -3.46
N VAL A 100 -5.41 -4.72 -4.48
CA VAL A 100 -5.44 -3.41 -5.16
C VAL A 100 -6.82 -3.14 -5.74
N ALA A 101 -7.39 -4.06 -6.51
CA ALA A 101 -8.71 -3.91 -7.10
C ALA A 101 -9.83 -3.73 -6.05
N TRP A 102 -9.71 -4.40 -4.89
CA TRP A 102 -10.66 -4.22 -3.80
C TRP A 102 -10.56 -2.82 -3.18
N ILE A 103 -9.35 -2.31 -2.96
CA ILE A 103 -9.10 -0.98 -2.41
C ILE A 103 -9.59 0.10 -3.39
N ASP A 104 -9.32 -0.09 -4.68
CA ASP A 104 -9.78 0.79 -5.75
C ASP A 104 -11.30 0.94 -5.73
N GLY A 105 -12.04 -0.17 -5.74
CA GLY A 105 -13.50 -0.17 -5.63
C GLY A 105 -14.01 0.47 -4.31
N ALA A 106 -13.29 0.30 -3.20
CA ALA A 106 -13.66 0.93 -1.93
C ALA A 106 -13.46 2.46 -1.94
N LEU A 107 -12.40 2.94 -2.59
CA LEU A 107 -12.14 4.36 -2.79
C LEU A 107 -13.18 4.99 -3.72
N GLU A 108 -13.49 4.33 -4.85
CA GLU A 108 -14.52 4.77 -5.79
C GLU A 108 -15.91 4.87 -5.13
N MET A 109 -16.30 3.88 -4.34
CA MET A 109 -17.55 3.93 -3.58
C MET A 109 -17.59 5.14 -2.63
N LYS A 110 -16.49 5.42 -1.92
CA LYS A 110 -16.41 6.57 -1.00
C LYS A 110 -16.42 7.91 -1.71
N ARG A 111 -15.80 8.00 -2.90
CA ARG A 111 -15.85 9.18 -3.78
C ARG A 111 -17.29 9.43 -4.26
N GLY A 112 -17.99 8.38 -4.69
CA GLY A 112 -19.41 8.44 -5.07
C GLY A 112 -20.30 8.93 -3.94
N LEU A 113 -20.09 8.47 -2.70
CA LEU A 113 -20.85 8.95 -1.53
C LEU A 113 -20.62 10.44 -1.21
N LYS A 114 -19.43 10.99 -1.49
CA LYS A 114 -19.14 12.41 -1.24
C LYS A 114 -19.72 13.34 -2.31
N ALA A 115 -20.11 12.80 -3.47
CA ALA A 115 -20.68 13.55 -4.58
C ALA A 115 -22.22 13.52 -4.60
N ALA A 116 -22.85 12.74 -3.72
CA ALA A 116 -24.30 12.64 -3.54
C ALA A 116 -24.77 13.54 -2.39
#